data_AF-A0A4Q2Y694-F1
#
_entry.id   AF-A0A4Q2Y694-F1
#
_cell.length_a   1.000
_cell.length_b   1.000
_cell.length_c   1.000
_cell.angle_alpha   90.00
_cell.angle_beta   90.00
_cell.angle_gamma   90.00
#
_symmetry.space_group_name_H-M   'P 1'
#
loop_
_entity.id
_entity.type
_entity.pdbx_description
1 polymer ?
#
loop_
_entity_poly.entity_id
_entity_poly.type
_entity_poly.pdbx_seq_one_letter_code
_entity_poly.pdbx_strand_id
1 'polypeptide(L)'
;MKLSSRFPVAAVVLAGCFTASSVFAQNTGKDRLIEFKDVKIAVQKTPDFTLKGGTTDKRFRPKDWIEIEPEFKAVAPKNGDKNLKVISDVVFKYYVFLSGPGSADRKILTGEVTHTNISFGEVSHSVAYVTPSTILRVAGKPEGSPQLVTGCAVEATVNGEVVGFYSKLGGAATDKVTPESKWWEKGNAPKQEADLLNKAQSPFAPLWADYYADIKGTK
;
A
#
# COMPACT_ATOMS: atom_id res chain seq x y z
N MET A 1 -35.21 -19.06 -73.37
CA MET A 1 -36.54 -19.68 -73.15
C MET A 1 -36.43 -20.61 -71.95
N LYS A 2 -37.29 -20.39 -70.93
CA LYS A 2 -37.54 -21.17 -69.70
C LYS A 2 -36.53 -21.15 -68.54
N LEU A 3 -36.96 -20.48 -67.48
CA LEU A 3 -36.58 -20.64 -66.06
C LEU A 3 -36.93 -22.04 -65.54
N SER A 4 -36.14 -22.53 -64.58
CA SER A 4 -36.60 -23.35 -63.45
C SER A 4 -35.75 -22.96 -62.22
N SER A 5 -36.31 -22.21 -61.26
CA SER A 5 -37.01 -22.72 -60.06
C SER A 5 -36.06 -23.28 -59.01
N ARG A 6 -35.90 -22.58 -57.87
CA ARG A 6 -36.45 -22.93 -56.54
C ARG A 6 -35.96 -21.98 -55.44
N PHE A 7 -36.90 -21.60 -54.56
CA PHE A 7 -36.80 -20.76 -53.37
C PHE A 7 -36.07 -21.47 -52.18
N PRO A 8 -36.07 -20.94 -50.93
CA PRO A 8 -35.16 -19.93 -50.38
C PRO A 8 -34.45 -20.45 -49.09
N VAL A 9 -33.35 -19.84 -48.65
CA VAL A 9 -32.91 -19.97 -47.24
C VAL A 9 -32.55 -18.60 -46.72
N ALA A 10 -33.39 -18.10 -45.81
CA ALA A 10 -33.09 -16.92 -45.00
C ALA A 10 -32.10 -17.33 -43.90
N ALA A 11 -30.90 -16.74 -43.93
CA ALA A 11 -29.96 -16.78 -42.83
C ALA A 11 -29.90 -15.39 -42.18
N VAL A 12 -30.52 -15.26 -41.02
CA VAL A 12 -30.36 -14.09 -40.13
C VAL A 12 -28.99 -14.23 -39.47
N VAL A 13 -28.01 -13.43 -39.91
CA VAL A 13 -26.74 -13.27 -39.22
C VAL A 13 -26.92 -12.18 -38.17
N LEU A 14 -27.10 -12.58 -36.92
CA LEU A 14 -27.08 -11.67 -35.77
C LEU A 14 -25.61 -11.36 -35.45
N ALA A 15 -25.09 -10.25 -36.00
CA ALA A 15 -23.77 -9.73 -35.66
C ALA A 15 -23.80 -9.14 -34.24
N GLY A 16 -23.40 -9.93 -33.25
CA GLY A 16 -23.17 -9.47 -31.88
C GLY A 16 -21.88 -8.66 -31.79
N CYS A 17 -21.98 -7.33 -31.93
CA CYS A 17 -20.92 -6.42 -31.52
C CYS A 17 -20.82 -6.40 -30.00
N PHE A 18 -19.88 -7.18 -29.44
CA PHE A 18 -19.40 -6.97 -28.08
C PHE A 18 -18.54 -5.71 -28.05
N THR A 19 -19.15 -4.56 -27.79
CA THR A 19 -18.41 -3.36 -27.39
C THR A 19 -17.90 -3.57 -25.97
N ALA A 20 -16.63 -3.95 -25.84
CA ALA A 20 -15.94 -3.89 -24.56
C ALA A 20 -15.91 -2.41 -24.12
N SER A 21 -16.78 -2.05 -23.17
CA SER A 21 -16.72 -0.76 -22.51
C SER A 21 -15.49 -0.74 -21.60
N SER A 22 -14.35 -0.31 -22.13
CA SER A 22 -13.22 0.11 -21.31
C SER A 22 -13.59 1.45 -20.67
N VAL A 23 -14.20 1.38 -19.49
CA VAL A 23 -14.29 2.52 -18.58
C VAL A 23 -12.88 2.76 -18.05
N PHE A 24 -12.05 3.46 -18.82
CA PHE A 24 -10.90 4.14 -18.26
C PHE A 24 -11.45 5.29 -17.42
N ALA A 25 -11.42 5.11 -16.11
CA ALA A 25 -11.74 6.16 -15.16
C ALA A 25 -10.78 7.34 -15.38
N GLN A 26 -11.29 8.35 -16.07
CA GLN A 26 -10.67 9.66 -16.24
C GLN A 26 -10.73 10.39 -14.91
N ASN A 27 -9.70 10.26 -14.06
CA ASN A 27 -9.68 10.90 -12.76
C ASN A 27 -9.17 12.35 -12.88
N THR A 28 -10.02 13.22 -13.43
CA THR A 28 -9.87 14.67 -13.36
C THR A 28 -10.28 15.16 -11.97
N GLY A 29 -9.31 15.62 -11.17
CA GLY A 29 -9.53 16.65 -10.15
C GLY A 29 -10.32 16.28 -8.89
N LYS A 30 -10.25 15.04 -8.38
CA LYS A 30 -10.66 14.78 -7.00
C LYS A 30 -9.63 15.39 -6.04
N ASP A 31 -10.12 16.07 -5.00
CA ASP A 31 -9.27 16.75 -4.01
C ASP A 31 -8.28 15.74 -3.41
N ARG A 32 -6.98 15.96 -3.67
CA ARG A 32 -5.92 15.25 -2.98
C ARG A 32 -5.91 15.72 -1.52
N LEU A 33 -6.47 14.90 -0.64
CA LEU A 33 -6.50 15.20 0.80
C LEU A 33 -5.21 14.79 1.49
N ILE A 34 -4.44 13.88 0.90
CA ILE A 34 -3.16 13.39 1.43
C ILE A 34 -2.06 13.60 0.38
N GLU A 35 -1.03 14.35 0.77
CA GLU A 35 0.18 14.54 -0.01
C GLU A 35 1.33 13.77 0.64
N PHE A 36 1.86 12.76 -0.06
CA PHE A 36 3.06 12.06 0.38
C PHE A 36 4.30 12.81 -0.10
N LYS A 37 5.26 13.01 0.80
CA LYS A 37 6.55 13.62 0.46
C LYS A 37 7.59 12.58 0.08
N ASP A 38 7.73 11.54 0.88
CA ASP A 38 8.62 10.40 0.59
C ASP A 38 8.20 9.17 1.39
N VAL A 39 8.74 8.00 1.03
CA VAL A 39 8.64 6.77 1.82
C VAL A 39 10.04 6.30 2.17
N LYS A 40 10.41 6.44 3.44
CA LYS A 40 11.71 5.98 3.96
C LYS A 40 11.66 4.49 4.22
N ILE A 41 12.73 3.81 3.83
CA ILE A 41 12.93 2.39 4.11
C ILE A 41 14.13 2.25 5.04
N ALA A 42 13.90 1.75 6.24
CA ALA A 42 14.92 1.58 7.26
C ALA A 42 14.93 0.15 7.81
N VAL A 43 15.97 -0.19 8.56
CA VAL A 43 16.03 -1.44 9.33
C VAL A 43 16.05 -1.09 10.80
N GLN A 44 15.14 -1.70 11.55
CA GLN A 44 15.03 -1.54 12.99
C GLN A 44 15.32 -2.89 13.66
N LYS A 45 16.08 -2.87 14.76
CA LYS A 45 16.23 -4.06 15.60
C LYS A 45 15.02 -4.18 16.51
N THR A 46 14.65 -5.41 16.83
CA THR A 46 13.66 -5.68 17.89
C THR A 46 14.09 -4.93 19.16
N PRO A 47 13.25 -4.05 19.74
CA PRO A 47 13.61 -3.27 20.91
C PRO A 47 13.98 -4.18 22.09
N ASP A 48 14.99 -3.76 22.85
CA ASP A 48 15.41 -4.41 24.09
C ASP A 48 14.96 -3.56 25.28
N PHE A 49 14.06 -4.12 26.09
CA PHE A 49 13.47 -3.43 27.24
C PHE A 49 14.03 -3.98 28.54
N THR A 50 14.60 -3.11 29.37
CA THR A 50 14.92 -3.46 30.76
C THR A 50 13.71 -3.21 31.64
N LEU A 51 13.07 -4.28 32.13
CA LEU A 51 11.93 -4.19 33.04
C LEU A 51 12.42 -4.16 34.49
N LYS A 52 11.95 -3.18 35.28
CA LYS A 52 12.15 -3.16 36.74
C LYS A 52 10.93 -3.79 37.42
N GLY A 53 11.12 -4.73 38.36
CA GLY A 53 10.02 -5.26 39.18
C GLY A 53 9.95 -6.78 39.41
N GLY A 54 11.06 -7.52 39.33
CA GLY A 54 11.09 -8.93 39.73
C GLY A 54 10.61 -9.94 38.66
N THR A 55 10.39 -9.50 37.43
CA THR A 55 10.19 -10.40 36.29
C THR A 55 11.50 -11.10 35.92
N THR A 56 11.43 -12.37 35.53
CA THR A 56 12.61 -13.09 35.03
C THR A 56 13.04 -12.55 33.67
N ASP A 57 14.30 -12.14 33.54
CA ASP A 57 14.89 -11.73 32.27
C ASP A 57 14.91 -12.90 31.29
N LYS A 58 14.25 -12.74 30.14
CA LYS A 58 14.31 -13.71 29.04
C LYS A 58 15.42 -13.29 28.09
N ARG A 59 16.43 -14.14 27.92
CA ARG A 59 17.47 -13.91 26.91
C ARG A 59 16.88 -14.10 25.51
N PHE A 60 17.01 -13.09 24.66
CA PHE A 60 16.66 -13.16 23.25
C PHE A 60 17.72 -12.43 22.41
N ARG A 61 17.68 -12.62 21.09
CA ARG A 61 18.53 -11.89 20.14
C ARG A 61 17.67 -10.93 19.35
N PRO A 62 17.94 -9.61 19.39
CA PRO A 62 17.24 -8.66 18.55
C PRO A 62 17.33 -9.03 17.07
N LYS A 63 16.18 -9.20 16.44
CA LYS A 63 16.08 -9.49 15.00
C LYS A 63 15.80 -8.22 14.21
N ASP A 64 16.14 -8.25 12.93
CA ASP A 64 15.87 -7.14 12.01
C ASP A 64 14.43 -7.13 11.54
N TRP A 65 13.87 -5.92 11.52
CA TRP A 65 12.60 -5.56 10.94
C TRP A 65 12.87 -4.54 9.83
N ILE A 66 12.15 -4.62 8.71
CA ILE A 66 12.21 -3.56 7.71
C ILE A 66 11.03 -2.62 7.97
N GLU A 67 11.34 -1.35 8.15
CA GLU A 67 10.40 -0.27 8.40
C GLU A 67 10.08 0.47 7.10
N ILE A 68 8.79 0.69 6.85
CA ILE A 68 8.26 1.37 5.67
C ILE A 68 7.51 2.61 6.16
N GLU A 69 8.16 3.77 6.09
CA GLU A 69 7.69 5.01 6.70
C GLU A 69 7.33 6.06 5.63
N PRO A 70 6.06 6.16 5.21
CA PRO A 70 5.56 7.32 4.50
C PRO A 70 5.52 8.57 5.39
N GLU A 71 6.14 9.64 4.91
CA GLU A 71 5.96 11.01 5.39
C GLU A 71 4.85 11.67 4.55
N PHE A 72 3.84 12.23 5.21
CA PHE A 72 2.69 12.82 4.53
C PHE A 72 2.18 14.08 5.21
N LYS A 73 1.38 14.84 4.47
CA LYS A 73 0.65 16.01 4.95
C LYS A 73 -0.81 15.91 4.51
N ALA A 74 -1.73 16.19 5.42
CA ALA A 74 -3.13 16.34 5.04
C ALA A 74 -3.41 17.77 4.59
N VAL A 75 -4.16 17.91 3.49
CA VAL A 75 -4.52 19.19 2.89
C VAL A 75 -6.02 19.37 2.94
N ALA A 76 -6.44 20.56 3.38
CA ALA A 76 -7.86 20.89 3.47
C ALA A 76 -8.49 20.87 2.06
N PRO A 77 -9.71 20.32 1.92
CA PRO A 77 -10.43 20.32 0.65
C PRO A 77 -10.64 21.76 0.16
N LYS A 78 -10.44 22.00 -1.14
CA LYS A 78 -10.52 23.37 -1.71
C LYS A 78 -11.93 23.93 -1.64
N ASN A 79 -12.93 23.05 -1.77
CA ASN A 79 -14.35 23.39 -1.77
C ASN A 79 -15.12 22.80 -0.58
N GLY A 80 -14.43 22.41 0.50
CA GLY A 80 -15.05 21.78 1.67
C GLY A 80 -15.33 22.76 2.82
N ASP A 81 -15.83 22.20 3.92
CA ASP A 81 -16.06 22.95 5.16
C ASP A 81 -14.75 23.52 5.70
N LYS A 82 -14.65 24.85 5.76
CA LYS A 82 -13.48 25.58 6.27
C LYS A 82 -13.27 25.37 7.78
N ASN A 83 -14.28 24.89 8.48
CA ASN A 83 -14.20 24.54 9.91
C ASN A 83 -13.65 23.14 10.14
N LEU A 84 -13.59 22.28 9.10
CA LEU A 84 -13.01 20.96 9.20
C LEU A 84 -11.52 21.09 9.55
N LYS A 85 -11.12 20.55 10.70
CA LYS A 85 -9.73 20.58 11.18
C LYS A 85 -8.99 19.27 10.97
N VAL A 86 -9.74 18.18 10.84
CA VAL A 86 -9.20 16.83 10.75
C VAL A 86 -9.93 16.02 9.68
N ILE A 87 -9.25 15.01 9.14
CA ILE A 87 -9.88 13.89 8.44
C ILE A 87 -10.15 12.79 9.46
N SER A 88 -11.42 12.39 9.61
CA SER A 88 -11.83 11.46 10.67
C SER A 88 -11.17 10.09 10.54
N ASP A 89 -11.16 9.52 9.34
CA ASP A 89 -10.54 8.22 9.06
C ASP A 89 -9.86 8.25 7.68
N VAL A 90 -8.63 7.73 7.59
CA VAL A 90 -7.92 7.51 6.32
C VAL A 90 -7.28 6.13 6.34
N VAL A 91 -7.52 5.33 5.30
CA VAL A 91 -6.92 4.00 5.17
C VAL A 91 -5.73 4.08 4.23
N PHE A 92 -4.55 3.74 4.74
CA PHE A 92 -3.31 3.61 3.97
C PHE A 92 -3.13 2.15 3.58
N LYS A 93 -3.11 1.86 2.27
CA LYS A 93 -2.83 0.53 1.71
C LYS A 93 -1.40 0.49 1.21
N TYR A 94 -0.63 -0.45 1.72
CA TYR A 94 0.79 -0.61 1.40
C TYR A 94 1.00 -1.72 0.38
N TYR A 95 1.94 -1.50 -0.52
CA TYR A 95 2.45 -2.51 -1.45
C TYR A 95 3.98 -2.44 -1.45
N VAL A 96 4.63 -3.49 -0.95
CA VAL A 96 6.08 -3.54 -0.77
C VAL A 96 6.65 -4.69 -1.58
N PHE A 97 7.41 -4.39 -2.63
CA PHE A 97 8.12 -5.40 -3.41
C PHE A 97 9.35 -5.85 -2.63
N LEU A 98 9.30 -7.05 -2.07
CA LEU A 98 10.42 -7.68 -1.37
C LEU A 98 11.13 -8.69 -2.29
N SER A 99 12.43 -8.50 -2.44
CA SER A 99 13.29 -9.37 -3.25
C SER A 99 13.66 -10.66 -2.51
N GLY A 100 13.78 -11.74 -3.27
CA GLY A 100 14.27 -13.03 -2.81
C GLY A 100 15.47 -13.54 -3.62
N PRO A 101 16.04 -14.69 -3.27
CA PRO A 101 17.20 -15.27 -3.94
C PRO A 101 16.97 -15.50 -5.45
N GLY A 102 15.77 -15.92 -5.82
CA GLY A 102 15.34 -16.10 -7.21
C GLY A 102 14.11 -15.25 -7.57
N SER A 103 13.73 -15.29 -8.84
CA SER A 103 12.52 -14.60 -9.33
C SER A 103 11.22 -15.14 -8.72
N ALA A 104 11.17 -16.45 -8.44
CA ALA A 104 10.00 -17.11 -7.85
C ALA A 104 9.81 -16.76 -6.36
N ASP A 105 10.89 -16.37 -5.67
CA ASP A 105 10.87 -16.07 -4.24
C ASP A 105 10.33 -14.67 -3.96
N ARG A 106 10.45 -13.75 -4.92
CA ARG A 106 9.94 -12.38 -4.83
C ARG A 106 8.47 -12.35 -4.43
N LYS A 107 8.10 -11.38 -3.59
CA LYS A 107 6.72 -11.17 -3.13
C LYS A 107 6.40 -9.68 -3.13
N ILE A 108 5.11 -9.39 -3.27
CA ILE A 108 4.56 -8.09 -2.91
C ILE A 108 3.88 -8.27 -1.57
N LEU A 109 4.41 -7.64 -0.53
CA LEU A 109 3.80 -7.66 0.78
C LEU A 109 2.80 -6.53 0.87
N THR A 110 1.59 -6.84 1.34
CA THR A 110 0.52 -5.88 1.51
C THR A 110 0.11 -5.76 2.98
N GLY A 111 -0.47 -4.62 3.32
CA GLY A 111 -1.03 -4.35 4.63
C GLY A 111 -1.78 -3.03 4.63
N GLU A 112 -2.63 -2.86 5.63
CA GLU A 112 -3.44 -1.65 5.77
C GLU A 112 -3.22 -1.02 7.15
N VAL A 113 -3.17 0.31 7.18
CA VAL A 113 -3.17 1.10 8.40
C VAL A 113 -4.32 2.09 8.30
N THR A 114 -5.29 1.98 9.20
CA THR A 114 -6.36 2.98 9.32
C THR A 114 -5.93 4.01 10.34
N HIS A 115 -5.71 5.24 9.89
CA HIS A 115 -5.48 6.37 10.77
C HIS A 115 -6.76 7.09 11.11
N THR A 116 -6.78 7.73 12.27
CA THR A 116 -7.90 8.55 12.72
C THR A 116 -7.44 9.95 13.12
N ASN A 117 -8.34 10.93 13.05
CA ASN A 117 -8.10 12.31 13.51
C ASN A 117 -6.88 13.00 12.88
N ILE A 118 -6.62 12.77 11.58
CA ILE A 118 -5.49 13.37 10.88
C ILE A 118 -5.69 14.89 10.74
N SER A 119 -4.87 15.70 11.40
CA SER A 119 -4.91 17.17 11.32
C SER A 119 -4.46 17.69 9.96
N PHE A 120 -5.14 18.73 9.47
CA PHE A 120 -4.69 19.44 8.28
C PHE A 120 -3.48 20.34 8.57
N GLY A 121 -2.59 20.47 7.59
CA GLY A 121 -1.50 21.45 7.64
C GLY A 121 -0.23 20.97 8.34
N GLU A 122 -0.30 19.87 9.07
CA GLU A 122 0.83 19.27 9.80
C GLU A 122 1.47 18.12 9.01
N VAL A 123 2.79 17.96 9.18
CA VAL A 123 3.50 16.78 8.68
C VAL A 123 3.30 15.66 9.68
N SER A 124 2.97 14.49 9.17
CA SER A 124 2.76 13.28 9.96
C SER A 124 3.43 12.09 9.29
N HIS A 125 3.60 11.02 10.06
CA HIS A 125 4.19 9.78 9.60
C HIS A 125 3.21 8.63 9.80
N SER A 126 3.26 7.65 8.90
CA SER A 126 2.69 6.34 9.13
C SER A 126 3.78 5.29 9.00
N VAL A 127 3.51 4.06 9.44
CA VAL A 127 4.50 3.00 9.39
C VAL A 127 3.88 1.62 9.22
N ALA A 128 4.50 0.84 8.36
CA ALA A 128 4.28 -0.59 8.24
C ALA A 128 5.62 -1.33 8.36
N TYR A 129 5.57 -2.58 8.81
CA TYR A 129 6.74 -3.37 9.12
C TYR A 129 6.73 -4.73 8.41
N VAL A 130 7.88 -5.11 7.85
CA VAL A 130 8.16 -6.49 7.44
C VAL A 130 8.76 -7.23 8.63
N THR A 131 8.18 -8.38 8.98
CA THR A 131 8.63 -9.18 10.12
C THR A 131 9.94 -9.93 9.84
N PRO A 132 10.75 -10.25 10.87
CA PRO A 132 11.95 -11.07 10.69
C PRO A 132 11.66 -12.44 10.05
N SER A 133 10.51 -13.05 10.37
CA SER A 133 10.07 -14.32 9.76
C SER A 133 9.76 -14.16 8.28
N THR A 134 9.13 -13.05 7.90
CA THR A 134 8.84 -12.73 6.50
C THR A 134 10.12 -12.46 5.72
N ILE A 135 11.08 -11.73 6.30
CA ILE A 135 12.41 -11.52 5.72
C ILE A 135 13.09 -12.87 5.47
N LEU A 136 13.17 -13.74 6.49
CA LEU A 136 13.78 -15.06 6.34
C LEU A 136 13.10 -15.91 5.26
N ARG A 137 11.76 -15.92 5.24
CA ARG A 137 10.96 -16.71 4.31
C ARG A 137 11.13 -16.26 2.86
N VAL A 138 11.19 -14.94 2.60
CA VAL A 138 11.22 -14.38 1.25
C VAL A 138 12.65 -14.16 0.76
N ALA A 139 13.53 -13.60 1.60
CA ALA A 139 14.91 -13.29 1.26
C ALA A 139 15.87 -14.47 1.46
N GLY A 140 15.44 -15.53 2.14
CA GLY A 140 16.27 -16.71 2.44
C GLY A 140 17.35 -16.47 3.49
N LYS A 141 17.38 -15.29 4.12
CA LYS A 141 18.36 -14.89 5.14
C LYS A 141 17.70 -14.05 6.24
N PRO A 142 18.21 -14.10 7.49
CA PRO A 142 17.57 -13.39 8.61
C PRO A 142 17.89 -11.89 8.66
N GLU A 143 18.91 -11.41 7.95
CA GLU A 143 19.32 -10.01 7.97
C GLU A 143 18.38 -9.14 7.14
N GLY A 144 17.82 -8.12 7.78
CA GLY A 144 17.08 -7.06 7.12
C GLY A 144 18.02 -6.11 6.39
N SER A 145 17.56 -5.56 5.28
CA SER A 145 18.31 -4.56 4.51
C SER A 145 17.32 -3.74 3.69
N PRO A 146 17.46 -2.40 3.61
CA PRO A 146 16.59 -1.58 2.77
C PRO A 146 16.64 -2.00 1.30
N GLN A 147 17.76 -2.54 0.84
CA GLN A 147 17.96 -3.01 -0.53
C GLN A 147 17.10 -4.24 -0.88
N LEU A 148 16.56 -4.95 0.12
CA LEU A 148 15.57 -6.00 -0.15
C LEU A 148 14.26 -5.43 -0.68
N VAL A 149 13.94 -4.17 -0.37
CA VAL A 149 12.76 -3.46 -0.87
C VAL A 149 13.11 -2.79 -2.19
N THR A 150 12.70 -3.39 -3.31
CA THR A 150 12.98 -2.87 -4.66
C THR A 150 11.86 -1.98 -5.19
N GLY A 151 10.73 -1.94 -4.49
CA GLY A 151 9.64 -1.02 -4.75
C GLY A 151 8.72 -0.88 -3.54
N CYS A 152 8.13 0.29 -3.39
CA CYS A 152 7.14 0.59 -2.37
C CYS A 152 6.06 1.51 -2.94
N ALA A 153 4.82 1.31 -2.51
CA ALA A 153 3.72 2.18 -2.83
C ALA A 153 2.73 2.26 -1.66
N VAL A 154 2.06 3.41 -1.55
CA VAL A 154 1.04 3.67 -0.56
C VAL A 154 -0.14 4.37 -1.24
N GLU A 155 -1.33 3.81 -1.07
CA GLU A 155 -2.60 4.44 -1.47
C GLU A 155 -3.34 4.89 -0.20
N ALA A 156 -3.61 6.19 -0.08
CA ALA A 156 -4.47 6.71 0.97
C ALA A 156 -5.91 6.80 0.45
N THR A 157 -6.86 6.24 1.18
CA THR A 157 -8.28 6.25 0.82
C THR A 157 -9.17 6.80 1.92
N VAL A 158 -10.19 7.56 1.53
CA VAL A 158 -11.28 8.05 2.39
C VAL A 158 -12.58 7.61 1.75
N ASN A 159 -13.43 6.90 2.50
CA ASN A 159 -14.69 6.33 2.00
C ASN A 159 -14.51 5.47 0.72
N GLY A 160 -13.38 4.78 0.60
CA GLY A 160 -13.03 3.95 -0.56
C GLY A 160 -12.48 4.71 -1.77
N GLU A 161 -12.42 6.04 -1.72
CA GLU A 161 -11.83 6.85 -2.80
C GLU A 161 -10.36 7.15 -2.54
N VAL A 162 -9.51 7.03 -3.56
CA VAL A 162 -8.08 7.38 -3.47
C VAL A 162 -7.93 8.89 -3.37
N VAL A 163 -7.40 9.36 -2.24
CA VAL A 163 -7.16 10.77 -1.91
C VAL A 163 -5.68 11.12 -1.74
N GLY A 164 -4.80 10.12 -1.82
CA GLY A 164 -3.34 10.29 -1.84
C GLY A 164 -2.66 9.06 -2.44
N PHE A 165 -1.52 9.27 -3.08
CA PHE A 165 -0.80 8.22 -3.79
C PHE A 165 0.70 8.47 -3.77
N TYR A 166 1.47 7.43 -3.49
CA TYR A 166 2.91 7.38 -3.71
C TYR A 166 3.27 6.03 -4.30
N SER A 167 4.14 6.01 -5.30
CA SER A 167 4.69 4.78 -5.86
C SER A 167 6.12 4.96 -6.31
N LYS A 168 6.96 3.96 -6.02
CA LYS A 168 8.36 3.88 -6.45
C LYS A 168 8.69 2.43 -6.76
N LEU A 169 9.27 2.18 -7.94
CA LEU A 169 9.82 0.87 -8.32
C LEU A 169 11.08 1.08 -9.16
N GLY A 170 12.24 0.58 -8.69
CA GLY A 170 13.50 0.58 -9.43
C GLY A 170 14.05 1.95 -9.88
N GLY A 171 13.48 3.08 -9.43
CA GLY A 171 13.79 4.42 -9.95
C GLY A 171 13.13 5.58 -9.18
N ALA A 172 12.76 6.65 -9.90
CA ALA A 172 12.13 7.85 -9.34
C ALA A 172 10.72 7.56 -8.81
N ALA A 173 10.35 8.24 -7.72
CA ALA A 173 9.01 8.15 -7.16
C ALA A 173 7.99 8.95 -8.00
N THR A 174 6.72 8.59 -7.91
CA THR A 174 5.60 9.31 -8.51
C THR A 174 4.40 9.35 -7.58
N ASP A 175 3.67 10.45 -7.64
CA ASP A 175 2.40 10.69 -6.96
C ASP A 175 1.19 10.60 -7.94
N LYS A 176 1.45 10.26 -9.20
CA LYS A 176 0.42 10.15 -10.24
C LYS A 176 -0.12 8.74 -10.29
N VAL A 177 -1.44 8.62 -10.26
CA VAL A 177 -2.13 7.35 -10.43
C VAL A 177 -2.23 7.05 -11.93
N THR A 178 -1.42 6.11 -12.41
CA THR A 178 -1.46 5.59 -13.78
C THR A 178 -1.36 4.06 -13.73
N PRO A 179 -1.75 3.33 -14.79
CA PRO A 179 -1.54 1.88 -14.84
C PRO A 179 -0.08 1.46 -14.63
N GLU A 180 0.87 2.29 -15.05
CA GLU A 180 2.30 2.03 -14.90
C GLU A 180 2.79 2.20 -13.46
N SER A 181 2.25 3.21 -12.75
CA SER A 181 2.59 3.48 -11.35
C SER A 181 1.97 2.48 -10.38
N LYS A 182 0.90 1.79 -10.78
CA LYS A 182 0.31 0.63 -10.08
C LYS A 182 0.99 -0.68 -10.46
N TRP A 183 2.30 -0.75 -10.28
CA TRP A 183 3.12 -1.89 -10.70
C TRP A 183 2.73 -3.22 -10.04
N TRP A 184 2.05 -3.18 -8.88
CA TRP A 184 1.54 -4.36 -8.18
C TRP A 184 0.30 -4.98 -8.84
N GLU A 185 -0.40 -4.26 -9.73
CA GLU A 185 -1.60 -4.73 -10.43
C GLU A 185 -1.28 -5.35 -11.80
N LYS A 186 -0.01 -5.31 -12.23
CA LYS A 186 0.40 -5.84 -13.54
C LYS A 186 0.32 -7.37 -13.56
N GLY A 187 -0.04 -7.95 -14.70
CA GLY A 187 -0.18 -9.41 -14.84
C GLY A 187 1.10 -10.23 -14.58
N ASN A 188 2.27 -9.58 -14.61
CA ASN A 188 3.57 -10.17 -14.28
C ASN A 188 4.08 -9.78 -12.87
N ALA A 189 3.25 -9.12 -12.06
CA ALA A 189 3.61 -8.78 -10.69
C ALA A 189 3.82 -10.06 -9.87
N PRO A 190 4.80 -10.09 -8.94
CA PRO A 190 4.92 -11.18 -8.00
C PRO A 190 3.63 -11.36 -7.19
N LYS A 191 3.43 -12.58 -6.66
CA LYS A 191 2.30 -12.89 -5.79
C LYS A 191 2.22 -11.90 -4.63
N GLN A 192 1.00 -11.39 -4.39
CA GLN A 192 0.71 -10.53 -3.25
C GLN A 192 0.38 -11.36 -2.00
N GLU A 193 0.88 -10.93 -0.85
CA GLU A 193 0.65 -11.58 0.46
C GLU A 193 0.44 -10.52 1.55
N ALA A 194 -0.66 -10.64 2.29
CA ALA A 194 -0.99 -9.74 3.40
C ALA A 194 -0.14 -10.07 4.64
N ASP A 195 1.10 -9.58 4.66
CA ASP A 195 2.13 -9.94 5.65
C ASP A 195 2.94 -8.71 6.11
N LEU A 196 2.38 -7.51 5.95
CA LEU A 196 2.87 -6.30 6.61
C LEU A 196 2.11 -6.07 7.91
N LEU A 197 2.85 -5.71 8.96
CA LEU A 197 2.28 -5.36 10.26
C LEU A 197 2.26 -3.86 10.45
N ASN A 198 1.17 -3.34 11.01
CA ASN A 198 1.13 -1.94 11.46
C ASN A 198 1.89 -1.76 12.78
N LYS A 199 2.05 -0.51 13.24
CA LYS A 199 2.75 -0.19 14.50
C LYS A 199 2.17 -0.92 15.71
N ALA A 200 0.85 -1.05 15.82
CA ALA A 200 0.19 -1.68 16.95
C ALA A 200 0.41 -3.20 17.01
N GLN A 201 0.75 -3.82 15.87
CA GLN A 201 1.03 -5.25 15.73
C GLN A 201 2.51 -5.60 15.86
N SER A 202 3.38 -4.61 16.09
CA SER A 202 4.83 -4.77 16.11
C SER A 202 5.40 -4.55 17.52
N PRO A 203 6.64 -4.98 17.80
CA PRO A 203 7.28 -4.71 19.08
C PRO A 203 7.64 -3.22 19.26
N PHE A 204 7.43 -2.39 18.23
CA PHE A 204 7.62 -0.94 18.26
C PHE A 204 6.36 -0.19 18.73
N ALA A 205 5.25 -0.89 19.00
CA ALA A 205 4.01 -0.31 19.50
C ALA A 205 4.18 0.74 20.62
N PRO A 206 5.03 0.54 21.67
CA PRO A 206 5.18 1.53 22.74
C PRO A 206 6.13 2.69 22.41
N LEU A 207 6.85 2.64 21.29
CA LEU A 207 7.85 3.64 20.93
C LEU A 207 7.24 4.79 20.14
N TRP A 208 7.85 5.97 20.20
CA TRP A 208 7.54 7.12 19.32
C TRP A 208 6.05 7.49 19.28
N ALA A 209 5.43 7.60 20.46
CA ALA A 209 3.99 7.78 20.63
C ALA A 209 3.41 8.88 19.73
N ASP A 210 3.96 10.10 19.81
CA ASP A 210 3.43 11.26 19.08
C ASP A 210 4.05 11.46 17.68
N TYR A 211 4.94 10.57 17.24
CA TYR A 211 5.62 10.70 15.95
C TYR A 211 4.77 10.17 14.78
N TYR A 212 4.04 9.08 15.01
CA TYR A 212 3.19 8.45 14.02
C TYR A 212 1.74 8.84 14.25
N ALA A 213 0.99 9.03 13.16
CA ALA A 213 -0.43 9.29 13.22
C ALA A 213 -1.18 8.18 13.98
N ASP A 214 -2.18 8.59 14.76
CA ASP A 214 -3.03 7.70 15.53
C ASP A 214 -3.61 6.59 14.66
N ILE A 215 -3.49 5.35 15.14
CA ILE A 215 -4.08 4.18 14.50
C ILE A 215 -5.44 3.93 15.13
N LYS A 216 -6.47 3.79 14.29
CA LYS A 216 -7.80 3.39 14.74
C LYS A 216 -7.73 1.99 15.33
N GLY A 217 -7.92 1.90 16.65
CA GLY A 217 -8.00 0.61 17.33
C GLY A 217 -9.19 -0.21 16.82
N THR A 218 -9.01 -1.52 16.70
CA THR A 218 -10.12 -2.47 16.66
C THR A 218 -10.81 -2.44 18.02
N LYS A 219 -11.99 -1.82 18.07
CA LYS A 219 -12.89 -1.92 19.23
C LYS A 219 -13.51 -3.31 19.33
#